data_AF-D7DQY0-F1
#
_entry.id   AF-D7DQY0-F1
#
_cell.length_a   1.000
_cell.length_b   1.000
_cell.length_c   1.000
_cell.angle_alpha   90.00
_cell.angle_beta   90.00
_cell.angle_gamma   90.00
#
_symmetry.space_group_name_H-M   'P 1'
#
loop_
_entity.id
_entity.type
_entity.pdbx_description
1 polymer ?
#
loop_
_entity_poly.entity_id
_entity_poly.type
_entity_poly.pdbx_seq_one_letter_code
_entity_poly.pdbx_strand_id
1 'polypeptide(L)'
;MSSSIWYLYEFVRKKWLKRFANAKTEKEAYVPPERYRRIPVSIDQPDNCISCNGCYQSCPSEAIEMQYSEEYGKNLPVFFPGSCIACGNCVETCPTGVLEQGTLRKEAKQYIWTVPKINNYIIDDELCVKCDSCRRICPVNAITYENNVYRIKSNDCVGCNRCATACPVENAIKSYNEYELSEKINRAQNLKFLKKSKKIKYETFNNNSNTENIEGISNKDNTNDDTNDNNIKNILIVEEYAPDSIDEIPRIVSSLCIKCNNCVDVCPGKIDLNELNVLECVKCGLCIEVCPTTAIRTGKVVKKTLNTENCYIINEDKCIGCRICSKACNVENAISISSETNMPYINPDYCVRCGLCHRECPVDAIDFPETSESEKLNKYRSVRGNFQLLIEKDLENYAKNYVIAKDEILEKGKNELNL
;
A
#
# COMPACT_ATOMS: atom_id res chain seq x y z
N MET A 1 54.80 0.50 -41.58
CA MET A 1 53.86 1.00 -42.60
C MET A 1 52.70 1.64 -41.86
N SER A 2 52.46 2.93 -42.10
CA SER A 2 51.46 3.74 -41.42
C SER A 2 50.06 3.11 -41.51
N SER A 3 49.33 3.08 -40.39
CA SER A 3 47.99 2.48 -40.29
C SER A 3 47.04 3.01 -41.37
N SER A 4 47.21 4.28 -41.78
CA SER A 4 46.46 4.94 -42.84
C SER A 4 46.60 4.26 -44.21
N ILE A 5 47.78 3.75 -44.56
CA ILE A 5 48.02 3.05 -45.84
C ILE A 5 47.34 1.67 -45.83
N TRP A 6 47.32 1.00 -44.67
CA TRP A 6 46.61 -0.26 -44.51
C TRP A 6 45.09 -0.09 -44.60
N TYR A 7 44.55 0.99 -44.01
CA TYR A 7 43.14 1.35 -44.19
C TYR A 7 42.82 1.68 -45.64
N LEU A 8 43.64 2.50 -46.32
CA LEU A 8 43.44 2.81 -47.74
C LEU A 8 43.41 1.53 -48.60
N TYR A 9 44.30 0.58 -48.30
CA TYR A 9 44.33 -0.71 -48.99
C TYR A 9 43.09 -1.57 -48.73
N GLU A 10 42.54 -1.55 -47.51
CA GLU A 10 41.27 -2.21 -47.19
C GLU A 10 40.08 -1.56 -47.93
N PHE A 11 39.97 -0.22 -47.91
CA PHE A 11 38.90 0.52 -48.58
C PHE A 11 38.88 0.32 -50.11
N VAL A 12 40.04 0.13 -50.74
CA VAL A 12 40.17 -0.08 -52.19
C VAL A 12 39.94 -1.54 -52.60
N ARG A 13 39.85 -2.49 -51.66
CA ARG A 13 39.52 -3.88 -52.01
C ARG A 13 38.14 -3.93 -52.68
N LYS A 14 38.09 -4.48 -53.89
CA LYS A 14 36.83 -4.77 -54.62
C LYS A 14 35.78 -5.49 -53.76
N LYS A 15 36.22 -6.31 -52.80
CA LYS A 15 35.35 -7.04 -51.87
C LYS A 15 34.74 -6.12 -50.80
N TRP A 16 35.49 -5.15 -50.28
CA TRP A 16 34.98 -4.10 -49.39
C TRP A 16 34.03 -3.19 -50.16
N LEU A 17 34.44 -2.68 -51.33
CA LEU A 17 33.64 -1.79 -52.17
C LEU A 17 32.30 -2.42 -52.59
N LYS A 18 32.29 -3.72 -52.95
CA LYS A 18 31.04 -4.46 -53.23
C LYS A 18 30.16 -4.63 -52.00
N ARG A 19 30.74 -4.91 -50.81
CA ARG A 19 29.96 -5.06 -49.56
C ARG A 19 29.40 -3.72 -49.07
N PHE A 20 30.13 -2.63 -49.28
CA PHE A 20 29.70 -1.27 -48.95
C PHE A 20 28.62 -0.78 -49.93
N ALA A 21 28.83 -0.93 -51.24
CA ALA A 21 27.88 -0.48 -52.26
C ALA A 21 26.60 -1.32 -52.34
N ASN A 22 26.66 -2.62 -52.00
CA ASN A 22 25.50 -3.50 -51.91
C ASN A 22 25.12 -3.84 -50.45
N ALA A 23 25.42 -2.96 -49.49
CA ALA A 23 24.93 -3.08 -48.12
C ALA A 23 23.42 -2.79 -48.09
N LYS A 24 22.61 -3.74 -48.56
CA LYS A 24 21.18 -3.75 -48.27
C LYS A 24 21.00 -4.56 -47.00
N THR A 25 20.55 -3.92 -45.93
CA THR A 25 19.92 -4.64 -44.83
C THR A 25 18.75 -5.43 -45.44
N GLU A 26 18.78 -6.76 -45.38
CA GLU A 26 17.68 -7.57 -45.91
C GLU A 26 16.37 -7.11 -45.24
N LYS A 27 15.38 -6.69 -46.05
CA LYS A 27 14.06 -6.24 -45.56
C LYS A 27 13.38 -7.30 -44.69
N GLU A 28 13.74 -8.56 -44.85
CA GLU A 28 13.12 -9.72 -44.20
C GLU A 28 13.74 -10.06 -42.83
N ALA A 29 14.89 -9.49 -42.46
CA ALA A 29 15.52 -9.79 -41.17
C ALA A 29 14.84 -9.09 -39.98
N TYR A 30 13.88 -8.21 -40.24
CA TYR A 30 13.06 -7.57 -39.23
C TYR A 30 11.62 -8.06 -39.35
N VAL A 31 11.38 -9.30 -38.91
CA VAL A 31 10.07 -9.67 -38.39
C VAL A 31 10.11 -9.31 -36.90
N PRO A 32 9.67 -8.10 -36.51
CA PRO A 32 9.64 -7.76 -35.11
C PRO A 32 8.68 -8.72 -34.40
N PRO A 33 9.04 -9.21 -33.20
CA PRO A 33 8.09 -9.93 -32.35
C PRO A 33 6.79 -9.14 -32.22
N GLU A 34 5.64 -9.82 -32.07
CA GLU A 34 4.29 -9.22 -31.86
C GLU A 34 4.25 -8.11 -30.79
N ARG A 35 5.23 -8.08 -29.90
CA ARG A 35 5.47 -7.10 -28.83
C ARG A 35 5.85 -5.69 -29.30
N TYR A 36 6.35 -5.52 -30.53
CA TYR A 36 6.78 -4.22 -31.03
C TYR A 36 5.58 -3.32 -31.34
N ARG A 37 5.79 -2.01 -31.18
CA ARG A 37 4.85 -0.99 -31.63
C ARG A 37 4.48 -1.28 -33.10
N ARG A 38 3.22 -1.09 -33.54
CA ARG A 38 2.88 -1.17 -34.98
C ARG A 38 3.78 -0.19 -35.71
N ILE A 39 4.85 -0.73 -36.30
CA ILE A 39 5.90 -0.06 -37.05
C ILE A 39 5.89 -0.79 -38.38
N PRO A 40 5.53 -0.11 -39.48
CA PRO A 40 5.24 1.32 -39.60
C PRO A 40 3.87 1.76 -39.03
N VAL A 41 3.68 3.07 -38.86
CA VAL A 41 2.37 3.71 -38.57
C VAL A 41 1.40 3.35 -39.70
N SER A 42 0.18 2.94 -39.37
CA SER A 42 -0.86 2.64 -40.36
C SER A 42 -1.79 3.83 -40.56
N ILE A 43 -2.32 3.94 -41.78
CA ILE A 43 -3.44 4.85 -42.07
C ILE A 43 -4.73 4.04 -41.89
N ASP A 44 -5.44 4.32 -40.81
CA ASP A 44 -6.74 3.73 -40.54
C ASP A 44 -7.80 4.61 -41.20
N GLN A 45 -8.64 4.01 -42.05
CA GLN A 45 -9.64 4.71 -42.87
C GLN A 45 -9.04 5.81 -43.75
N PRO A 46 -8.31 5.43 -44.83
CA PRO A 46 -7.64 6.38 -45.73
C PRO A 46 -8.57 7.46 -46.29
N ASP A 47 -9.87 7.17 -46.45
CA ASP A 47 -10.91 8.11 -46.89
C ASP A 47 -11.01 9.38 -46.02
N ASN A 48 -10.68 9.30 -44.74
CA ASN A 48 -10.75 10.41 -43.81
C ASN A 48 -9.48 11.29 -43.79
N CYS A 49 -8.42 10.90 -44.51
CA CYS A 49 -7.20 11.71 -44.62
C CYS A 49 -7.48 12.95 -45.48
N ILE A 50 -7.19 14.15 -44.94
CA ILE A 50 -7.38 15.44 -45.65
C ILE A 50 -6.11 15.96 -46.34
N SER A 51 -5.06 15.14 -46.45
CA SER A 51 -3.78 15.50 -47.11
C SER A 51 -3.14 16.81 -46.61
N CYS A 52 -3.31 17.14 -45.32
CA CYS A 52 -2.85 18.42 -44.73
C CYS A 52 -1.34 18.52 -44.48
N ASN A 53 -0.57 17.46 -44.72
CA ASN A 53 0.88 17.36 -44.48
C ASN A 53 1.34 17.55 -43.02
N GLY A 54 0.43 17.65 -42.04
CA GLY A 54 0.81 17.84 -40.64
C GLY A 54 1.71 16.72 -40.09
N CYS A 55 1.46 15.48 -40.50
CA CYS A 55 2.29 14.33 -40.13
C CYS A 55 3.69 14.37 -40.74
N TYR A 56 3.81 14.81 -42.00
CA TYR A 56 5.09 15.00 -42.69
C TYR A 56 5.94 16.06 -41.99
N GLN A 57 5.34 17.22 -41.69
CA GLN A 57 6.04 18.35 -41.06
C GLN A 57 6.43 18.07 -39.60
N SER A 58 5.66 17.28 -38.86
CA SER A 58 5.96 16.95 -37.47
C SER A 58 6.95 15.79 -37.30
N CYS A 59 7.41 15.17 -38.39
CA CYS A 59 8.31 14.02 -38.35
C CYS A 59 9.77 14.45 -38.13
N PRO A 60 10.36 14.22 -36.95
CA PRO A 60 11.74 14.65 -36.67
C PRO A 60 12.79 13.80 -37.39
N SER A 61 12.42 12.61 -37.88
CA SER A 61 13.32 11.66 -38.53
C SER A 61 13.10 11.53 -40.03
N GLU A 62 12.30 12.45 -40.61
CA GLU A 62 12.00 12.50 -42.05
C GLU A 62 11.54 11.14 -42.62
N ALA A 63 10.82 10.37 -41.82
CA ALA A 63 10.41 9.01 -42.14
C ALA A 63 9.09 8.93 -42.93
N ILE A 64 8.55 10.05 -43.38
CA ILE A 64 7.23 10.16 -44.00
C ILE A 64 7.40 10.90 -45.33
N GLU A 65 6.74 10.43 -46.37
CA GLU A 65 6.62 11.14 -47.66
C GLU A 65 5.17 11.13 -48.11
N MET A 66 4.69 12.23 -48.68
CA MET A 66 3.32 12.33 -49.17
C MET A 66 3.29 11.90 -50.64
N GLN A 67 2.66 10.76 -50.94
CA GLN A 67 2.58 10.24 -52.31
C GLN A 67 1.12 10.18 -52.77
N TYR A 68 0.88 10.42 -54.06
CA TYR A 68 -0.45 10.37 -54.64
C TYR A 68 -0.94 8.93 -54.75
N SER A 69 -2.11 8.64 -54.19
CA SER A 69 -2.78 7.34 -54.34
C SER A 69 -3.89 7.44 -55.37
N GLU A 70 -3.78 6.66 -56.45
CA GLU A 70 -4.81 6.58 -57.50
C GLU A 70 -6.14 6.00 -56.97
N GLU A 71 -6.07 5.09 -55.99
CA GLU A 71 -7.22 4.43 -55.37
C GLU A 71 -8.11 5.43 -54.60
N TYR A 72 -7.50 6.37 -53.88
CA TYR A 72 -8.22 7.33 -53.02
C TYR A 72 -8.26 8.76 -53.61
N GLY A 73 -7.67 8.98 -54.79
CA GLY A 73 -7.67 10.27 -55.49
C GLY A 73 -6.99 11.42 -54.72
N LYS A 74 -6.03 11.12 -53.83
CA LYS A 74 -5.39 12.12 -52.96
C LYS A 74 -4.01 11.69 -52.48
N ASN A 75 -3.26 12.65 -51.92
CA ASN A 75 -1.95 12.37 -51.33
C ASN A 75 -2.08 11.73 -49.95
N LEU A 76 -1.48 10.56 -49.78
CA LEU A 76 -1.44 9.83 -48.52
C LEU A 76 0.01 9.72 -48.01
N PRO A 77 0.23 9.70 -46.68
CA PRO A 77 1.55 9.55 -46.11
C PRO A 77 2.07 8.10 -46.27
N VAL A 78 3.23 7.96 -46.91
CA VAL A 78 4.00 6.72 -47.02
C VAL A 78 5.09 6.75 -45.95
N PHE A 79 5.10 5.72 -45.09
CA PHE A 79 6.03 5.62 -43.98
C PHE A 79 7.21 4.71 -44.32
N PHE A 80 8.44 5.21 -44.14
CA PHE A 80 9.67 4.45 -44.29
C PHE A 80 10.06 3.80 -42.96
N PRO A 81 9.90 2.46 -42.79
CA PRO A 81 10.09 1.81 -41.50
C PRO A 81 11.53 1.91 -40.98
N GLY A 82 12.52 1.93 -41.89
CA GLY A 82 13.94 2.02 -41.53
C GLY A 82 14.36 3.39 -40.98
N SER A 83 13.61 4.45 -41.30
CA SER A 83 13.88 5.83 -40.84
C SER A 83 12.99 6.23 -39.66
N CYS A 84 11.90 5.50 -39.42
CA CYS A 84 10.93 5.81 -38.38
C CYS A 84 11.51 5.49 -36.99
N ILE A 85 11.74 6.52 -36.17
CA ILE A 85 12.18 6.35 -34.77
C ILE A 85 11.03 6.03 -33.81
N ALA A 86 9.82 5.84 -34.34
CA ALA A 86 8.62 5.52 -33.58
C ALA A 86 8.32 6.51 -32.45
N CYS A 87 8.44 7.82 -32.68
CA CYS A 87 8.14 8.83 -31.64
C CYS A 87 6.64 9.04 -31.40
N GLY A 88 5.81 9.05 -32.46
CA GLY A 88 4.36 9.25 -32.38
C GLY A 88 3.85 10.65 -32.69
N ASN A 89 4.74 11.62 -32.93
CA ASN A 89 4.36 13.00 -33.24
C ASN A 89 3.37 13.13 -34.42
N CYS A 90 3.52 12.29 -35.44
CA CYS A 90 2.65 12.28 -36.61
C CYS A 90 1.19 11.91 -36.26
N VAL A 91 0.99 11.04 -35.27
CA VAL A 91 -0.34 10.67 -34.75
C VAL A 91 -0.93 11.81 -33.95
N GLU A 92 -0.16 12.39 -33.04
CA GLU A 92 -0.63 13.50 -32.18
C GLU A 92 -0.95 14.76 -32.99
N THR A 93 -0.20 15.02 -34.06
CA THR A 93 -0.43 16.17 -34.94
C THR A 93 -1.60 15.95 -35.89
N CYS A 94 -2.07 14.72 -36.08
CA CYS A 94 -3.10 14.40 -37.07
C CYS A 94 -4.47 14.96 -36.65
N PRO A 95 -5.01 16.00 -37.34
CA PRO A 95 -6.27 16.62 -36.92
C PRO A 95 -7.49 15.72 -37.18
N THR A 96 -7.37 14.75 -38.08
CA THR A 96 -8.45 13.83 -38.45
C THR A 96 -8.35 12.47 -37.77
N GLY A 97 -7.27 12.22 -37.00
CA GLY A 97 -7.09 10.96 -36.27
C GLY A 97 -6.95 9.71 -37.13
N VAL A 98 -6.62 9.84 -38.42
CA VAL A 98 -6.49 8.71 -39.37
C VAL A 98 -5.18 7.95 -39.27
N LEU A 99 -4.24 8.43 -38.46
CA LEU A 99 -2.96 7.78 -38.25
C LEU A 99 -3.02 7.01 -36.93
N GLU A 100 -2.80 5.70 -37.01
CA GLU A 100 -2.66 4.86 -35.83
C GLU A 100 -1.20 4.43 -35.69
N GLN A 101 -0.60 4.78 -34.55
CA GLN A 101 0.60 4.12 -34.08
C GLN A 101 0.16 3.26 -32.91
N GLY A 102 0.39 1.95 -33.00
CA GLY A 102 0.01 1.03 -31.93
C GLY A 102 0.56 1.53 -30.59
N THR A 103 -0.20 1.34 -29.50
CA THR A 103 0.36 1.53 -28.16
C THR A 103 1.47 0.51 -27.92
N LEU A 104 2.31 0.73 -26.92
CA LEU A 104 3.11 -0.36 -26.36
C LEU A 104 2.13 -1.41 -25.81
N ARG A 105 1.75 -2.36 -26.68
CA ARG A 105 1.05 -3.63 -26.46
C ARG A 105 -0.46 -3.52 -26.13
N LYS A 106 -1.32 -4.15 -26.94
CA LYS A 106 -2.69 -4.53 -26.50
C LYS A 106 -2.61 -5.51 -25.32
N GLU A 107 -1.56 -6.33 -25.25
CA GLU A 107 -1.30 -7.21 -24.11
C GLU A 107 -0.78 -6.47 -22.85
N ALA A 108 -0.17 -5.27 -22.95
CA ALA A 108 0.33 -4.51 -21.78
C ALA A 108 -0.68 -3.53 -21.18
N LYS A 109 -1.90 -3.43 -21.70
CA LYS A 109 -2.98 -2.90 -20.85
C LYS A 109 -3.16 -3.75 -19.58
N GLN A 110 -2.71 -5.00 -19.62
CA GLN A 110 -2.74 -5.96 -18.51
C GLN A 110 -1.41 -6.02 -17.73
N TYR A 111 -0.32 -5.51 -18.32
CA TYR A 111 1.01 -5.50 -17.70
C TYR A 111 1.45 -4.09 -17.38
N ILE A 112 1.61 -3.87 -16.09
CA ILE A 112 2.09 -2.67 -15.43
C ILE A 112 3.35 -2.16 -16.14
N TRP A 113 3.24 -1.06 -16.89
CA TRP A 113 4.37 -0.14 -17.02
C TRP A 113 4.57 0.46 -15.65
N THR A 114 5.26 -0.24 -14.75
CA THR A 114 5.73 0.37 -13.53
C THR A 114 6.71 1.42 -14.00
N VAL A 115 6.43 2.69 -13.69
CA VAL A 115 7.53 3.65 -13.53
C VAL A 115 8.57 2.92 -12.68
N PRO A 116 9.80 2.64 -13.19
CA PRO A 116 10.77 1.88 -12.43
C PRO A 116 11.05 2.67 -11.16
N LYS A 117 10.54 2.15 -10.06
CA LYS A 117 10.57 2.83 -8.77
C LYS A 117 11.03 1.83 -7.73
N ILE A 118 12.02 2.27 -6.98
CA ILE A 118 12.61 1.47 -5.92
C ILE A 118 11.61 1.30 -4.78
N ASN A 119 10.80 2.33 -4.51
CA ASN A 119 9.85 2.37 -3.41
C ASN A 119 8.41 2.26 -3.90
N ASN A 120 7.70 1.27 -3.37
CA ASN A 120 6.27 1.13 -3.50
C ASN A 120 5.59 1.54 -2.20
N TYR A 121 4.33 1.98 -2.29
CA TYR A 121 3.55 2.42 -1.14
C TYR A 121 2.22 1.69 -1.08
N ILE A 122 1.82 1.29 0.12
CA ILE A 122 0.55 0.62 0.39
C ILE A 122 -0.11 1.28 1.60
N ILE A 123 -1.43 1.49 1.52
CA ILE A 123 -2.21 2.11 2.60
C ILE A 123 -2.81 1.01 3.44
N ASP A 124 -2.57 1.08 4.74
CA ASP A 124 -3.12 0.19 5.75
C ASP A 124 -4.52 0.66 6.14
N ASP A 125 -5.54 -0.07 5.70
CA ASP A 125 -6.95 0.27 5.93
C ASP A 125 -7.37 0.20 7.41
N GLU A 126 -6.72 -0.63 8.23
CA GLU A 126 -7.02 -0.71 9.66
C GLU A 126 -6.53 0.53 10.43
N LEU A 127 -5.37 1.08 10.01
CA LEU A 127 -4.81 2.30 10.60
C LEU A 127 -5.38 3.57 9.95
N CYS A 128 -5.81 3.52 8.69
CA CYS A 128 -6.32 4.66 7.95
C CYS A 128 -7.53 5.30 8.64
N VAL A 129 -7.46 6.61 8.86
CA VAL A 129 -8.55 7.43 9.42
C VAL A 129 -9.36 8.17 8.37
N LYS A 130 -9.10 7.89 7.09
CA LYS A 130 -9.84 8.40 5.94
C LYS A 130 -9.91 9.93 5.84
N CYS A 131 -8.85 10.60 6.30
CA CYS A 131 -8.75 12.07 6.35
C CYS A 131 -8.40 12.76 5.03
N ASP A 132 -8.26 12.00 3.93
CA ASP A 132 -7.97 12.50 2.59
C ASP A 132 -6.62 13.23 2.37
N SER A 133 -5.76 13.30 3.39
CA SER A 133 -4.47 14.02 3.28
C SER A 133 -3.54 13.45 2.21
N CYS A 134 -3.49 12.12 2.06
CA CYS A 134 -2.64 11.47 1.07
C CYS A 134 -3.07 11.76 -0.38
N ARG A 135 -4.37 11.80 -0.66
CA ARG A 135 -4.90 12.09 -2.01
C ARG A 135 -4.64 13.53 -2.39
N ARG A 136 -4.91 14.48 -1.48
CA ARG A 136 -4.70 15.92 -1.72
C ARG A 136 -3.25 16.30 -2.02
N ILE A 137 -2.28 15.62 -1.41
CA ILE A 137 -0.85 15.92 -1.61
C ILE A 137 -0.24 15.20 -2.83
N CYS A 138 -0.97 14.25 -3.44
CA CYS A 138 -0.45 13.43 -4.52
C CYS A 138 -0.37 14.25 -5.83
N PRO A 139 0.84 14.52 -6.38
CA PRO A 139 0.99 15.38 -7.54
C PRO A 139 0.49 14.74 -8.84
N VAL A 140 0.33 13.41 -8.86
CA VAL A 140 -0.05 12.61 -10.04
C VAL A 140 -1.40 11.92 -9.87
N ASN A 141 -2.17 12.27 -8.83
CA ASN A 141 -3.49 11.70 -8.56
C ASN A 141 -3.54 10.15 -8.55
N ALA A 142 -2.46 9.50 -8.12
CA ALA A 142 -2.34 8.04 -8.10
C ALA A 142 -3.13 7.35 -6.97
N ILE A 143 -3.88 8.09 -6.15
CA ILE A 143 -4.61 7.55 -5.00
C ILE A 143 -6.11 7.66 -5.25
N THR A 144 -6.79 6.51 -5.30
CA THR A 144 -8.25 6.44 -5.42
C THR A 144 -8.91 6.18 -4.07
N TYR A 145 -10.19 6.53 -3.97
CA TYR A 145 -11.03 6.25 -2.82
C TYR A 145 -12.28 5.52 -3.31
N GLU A 146 -12.35 4.21 -3.08
CA GLU A 146 -13.42 3.32 -3.54
C GLU A 146 -13.76 2.34 -2.42
N ASN A 147 -15.04 1.96 -2.29
CA ASN A 147 -15.51 1.03 -1.25
C ASN A 147 -15.04 1.40 0.17
N ASN A 148 -15.02 2.71 0.47
CA ASN A 148 -14.59 3.25 1.77
C ASN A 148 -13.12 2.96 2.14
N VAL A 149 -12.26 2.68 1.15
CA VAL A 149 -10.82 2.40 1.31
C VAL A 149 -10.01 3.25 0.33
N TYR A 150 -8.88 3.78 0.78
CA TYR A 150 -7.91 4.44 -0.10
C TYR A 150 -6.96 3.42 -0.71
N ARG A 151 -6.76 3.46 -2.03
CA ARG A 151 -5.83 2.58 -2.74
C ARG A 151 -4.87 3.38 -3.59
N ILE A 152 -3.59 3.02 -3.53
CA ILE A 152 -2.55 3.59 -4.39
C ILE A 152 -2.48 2.74 -5.65
N LYS A 153 -2.70 3.36 -6.81
CA LYS A 153 -2.45 2.73 -8.10
C LYS A 153 -0.95 2.65 -8.32
N SER A 154 -0.41 1.45 -8.25
CA SER A 154 1.03 1.22 -8.40
C SER A 154 1.57 1.71 -9.74
N ASN A 155 0.76 1.71 -10.80
CA ASN A 155 1.19 2.12 -12.14
C ASN A 155 1.32 3.64 -12.27
N ASP A 156 0.45 4.38 -11.58
CA ASP A 156 0.39 5.85 -11.65
C ASP A 156 1.33 6.49 -10.61
N CYS A 157 1.60 5.78 -9.51
CA CYS A 157 2.42 6.30 -8.42
C CYS A 157 3.90 6.37 -8.81
N VAL A 158 4.45 7.58 -8.81
CA VAL A 158 5.88 7.86 -9.12
C VAL A 158 6.83 7.69 -7.94
N GLY A 159 6.35 7.27 -6.76
CA GLY A 159 7.21 6.96 -5.62
C GLY A 159 7.77 8.17 -4.84
N CYS A 160 7.15 9.35 -4.92
CA CYS A 160 7.68 10.61 -4.36
C CYS A 160 7.60 10.79 -2.82
N ASN A 161 7.13 9.80 -2.06
CA ASN A 161 6.97 9.82 -0.60
C ASN A 161 6.01 10.85 0.03
N ARG A 162 5.47 11.81 -0.74
CA ARG A 162 4.63 12.90 -0.20
C ARG A 162 3.43 12.43 0.62
N CYS A 163 2.77 11.36 0.19
CA CYS A 163 1.60 10.82 0.89
C CYS A 163 1.98 10.29 2.28
N ALA A 164 3.10 9.57 2.40
CA ALA A 164 3.57 9.02 3.67
C ALA A 164 3.96 10.14 4.64
N THR A 165 4.68 11.17 4.16
CA THR A 165 5.04 12.33 4.98
C THR A 165 3.83 13.14 5.43
N ALA A 166 2.81 13.28 4.58
CA ALA A 166 1.60 14.03 4.92
C ALA A 166 0.60 13.24 5.79
N CYS A 167 0.83 11.93 5.97
CA CYS A 167 -0.06 11.10 6.77
C CYS A 167 0.11 11.44 8.26
N PRO A 168 -0.95 11.83 8.98
CA PRO A 168 -0.84 12.18 10.40
C PRO A 168 -0.83 10.95 11.32
N VAL A 169 -1.16 9.78 10.77
CA VAL A 169 -1.22 8.50 11.49
C VAL A 169 0.06 7.72 11.25
N GLU A 170 0.64 7.25 12.35
CA GLU A 170 1.84 6.42 12.35
C GLU A 170 1.61 5.12 11.57
N ASN A 171 2.54 4.76 10.68
CA ASN A 171 2.56 3.50 9.91
C ASN A 171 1.31 3.21 9.04
N ALA A 172 0.40 4.17 8.86
CA ALA A 172 -0.79 3.98 8.03
C ALA A 172 -0.47 3.91 6.52
N ILE A 173 0.69 4.43 6.09
CA ILE A 173 1.22 4.25 4.74
C ILE A 173 2.58 3.58 4.85
N LYS A 174 2.68 2.35 4.35
CA LYS A 174 3.91 1.56 4.39
C LYS A 174 4.63 1.65 3.07
N SER A 175 5.94 1.85 3.11
CA SER A 175 6.81 1.66 1.97
C SER A 175 7.36 0.25 1.95
N TYR A 176 7.52 -0.34 0.77
CA TYR A 176 8.30 -1.55 0.59
C TYR A 176 9.17 -1.42 -0.66
N ASN A 177 10.39 -1.92 -0.56
CA ASN A 177 11.36 -1.93 -1.65
C ASN A 177 11.35 -3.30 -2.35
N GLU A 178 11.60 -3.32 -3.66
CA GLU A 178 11.78 -4.56 -4.44
C GLU A 178 12.92 -5.43 -3.87
N TYR A 179 14.00 -4.83 -3.36
CA TYR A 179 15.10 -5.57 -2.74
C TYR A 179 14.66 -6.32 -1.47
N GLU A 180 14.02 -5.63 -0.51
CA GLU A 180 13.53 -6.25 0.74
C GLU A 180 12.50 -7.34 0.45
N LEU A 181 11.63 -7.11 -0.55
CA LEU A 181 10.66 -8.11 -0.99
C LEU A 181 11.37 -9.37 -1.49
N SER A 182 12.40 -9.22 -2.32
CA SER A 182 13.17 -10.34 -2.84
C SER A 182 13.87 -11.14 -1.75
N GLU A 183 14.44 -10.47 -0.74
CA GLU A 183 15.09 -11.11 0.40
C GLU A 183 14.09 -11.94 1.22
N LYS A 184 12.92 -11.38 1.53
CA LYS A 184 11.87 -12.09 2.26
C LYS A 184 11.30 -13.27 1.48
N ILE A 185 11.18 -13.15 0.15
CA ILE A 185 10.80 -14.28 -0.72
C ILE A 185 11.85 -15.38 -0.66
N ASN A 186 13.14 -15.04 -0.80
CA ASN A 186 14.24 -16.01 -0.71
C ASN A 186 14.27 -16.71 0.66
N ARG A 187 14.04 -15.96 1.75
CA ARG A 187 13.91 -16.52 3.10
C ARG A 187 12.75 -17.51 3.21
N ALA A 188 11.57 -17.16 2.68
CA ALA A 188 10.42 -18.06 2.66
C ALA A 188 10.69 -19.34 1.87
N GLN A 189 11.36 -19.22 0.72
CA GLN A 189 11.78 -20.38 -0.09
C GLN A 189 12.77 -21.27 0.68
N ASN A 190 13.77 -20.69 1.35
CA ASN A 190 14.73 -21.44 2.15
C ASN A 190 14.05 -22.22 3.29
N LEU A 191 13.11 -21.60 4.02
CA LEU A 191 12.33 -22.26 5.06
C LEU A 191 11.49 -23.43 4.50
N LYS A 192 10.91 -23.25 3.30
CA LYS A 192 10.19 -24.31 2.59
C LYS A 192 11.10 -25.49 2.23
N PHE A 193 12.32 -25.22 1.75
CA PHE A 193 13.30 -26.27 1.44
C PHE A 193 13.72 -27.04 2.70
N LEU A 194 13.98 -26.35 3.80
CA LEU A 194 14.34 -26.96 5.09
C LEU A 194 13.22 -27.86 5.66
N LYS A 195 11.96 -27.43 5.49
CA LYS A 195 10.77 -28.23 5.84
C LYS A 195 10.70 -29.51 5.00
N LYS A 196 10.91 -29.40 3.68
CA LYS A 196 10.86 -30.54 2.75
C LYS A 196 12.01 -31.53 2.96
N SER A 197 13.19 -31.07 3.40
CA SER A 197 14.34 -31.91 3.71
C SER A 197 14.29 -32.59 5.09
N LYS A 198 13.16 -32.53 5.80
CA LYS A 198 12.96 -33.07 7.17
C LYS A 198 13.98 -32.58 8.22
N LYS A 199 14.68 -31.46 7.98
CA LYS A 199 15.59 -30.84 8.95
C LYS A 199 14.86 -30.02 10.02
N ILE A 200 13.58 -29.73 9.79
CA ILE A 200 12.68 -29.10 10.75
C ILE A 200 11.69 -30.18 11.21
N LYS A 201 11.78 -30.59 12.47
CA LYS A 201 10.76 -31.42 13.14
C LYS A 201 9.83 -30.47 13.88
N TYR A 202 8.52 -30.55 13.61
CA TYR A 202 7.50 -29.90 14.43
C TYR A 202 7.06 -30.92 15.47
N GLU A 203 7.46 -30.74 16.73
CA GLU A 203 6.85 -31.51 17.82
C GLU A 203 5.55 -30.82 18.22
N THR A 204 4.45 -31.49 17.94
CA THR A 204 3.15 -31.14 18.50
C THR A 204 3.21 -31.38 19.99
N PHE A 205 3.27 -30.32 20.81
CA PHE A 205 3.04 -30.43 22.24
C PHE A 205 1.59 -30.83 22.49
N ASN A 206 1.33 -32.13 22.55
CA ASN A 206 0.14 -32.65 23.18
C ASN A 206 0.37 -32.54 24.69
N ASN A 207 -0.33 -31.60 25.33
CA ASN A 207 -0.48 -31.61 26.77
C ASN A 207 -1.16 -32.92 27.17
N ASN A 208 -0.38 -33.91 27.63
CA ASN A 208 -0.78 -34.86 28.66
C ASN A 208 0.40 -35.75 29.11
N SER A 209 0.55 -35.81 30.43
CA SER A 209 1.23 -36.81 31.27
C SER A 209 2.77 -36.94 31.23
N ASN A 210 3.33 -36.55 32.38
CA ASN A 210 4.38 -37.20 33.18
C ASN A 210 5.83 -37.23 32.67
N THR A 211 6.65 -36.60 33.51
CA THR A 211 8.08 -36.80 33.74
C THR A 211 8.51 -38.26 33.65
N GLU A 212 9.61 -38.54 32.94
CA GLU A 212 10.79 -39.28 33.42
C GLU A 212 11.80 -39.56 32.30
N ASN A 213 13.06 -39.14 32.54
CA ASN A 213 14.33 -39.71 32.05
C ASN A 213 14.57 -39.69 30.51
N ILE A 214 15.77 -39.41 29.99
CA ILE A 214 17.04 -40.11 30.22
C ILE A 214 18.22 -39.18 29.86
N GLU A 215 19.26 -39.32 30.68
CA GLU A 215 20.56 -38.65 30.69
C GLU A 215 21.46 -38.94 29.47
N GLY A 216 22.41 -38.01 29.26
CA GLY A 216 23.82 -38.35 28.99
C GLY A 216 24.30 -38.26 27.54
N ILE A 217 25.31 -37.43 27.26
CA ILE A 217 26.73 -37.75 27.49
C ILE A 217 27.59 -36.54 27.06
N SER A 218 28.61 -36.33 27.86
CA SER A 218 29.59 -35.25 27.94
C SER A 218 30.58 -35.08 26.78
N ASN A 219 30.98 -33.81 26.60
CA ASN A 219 32.21 -33.25 26.04
C ASN A 219 33.45 -34.16 25.96
N LYS A 220 34.25 -33.96 24.89
CA LYS A 220 35.73 -33.92 24.98
C LYS A 220 36.36 -33.24 23.77
N ASP A 221 37.22 -32.26 24.07
CA ASP A 221 38.16 -31.56 23.18
C ASP A 221 39.35 -32.45 22.75
N ASN A 222 39.91 -32.22 21.55
CA ASN A 222 41.29 -31.72 21.32
C ASN A 222 41.88 -32.00 19.91
N THR A 223 42.40 -30.91 19.32
CA THR A 223 43.65 -30.72 18.53
C THR A 223 43.91 -31.37 17.14
N ASN A 224 44.11 -30.46 16.15
CA ASN A 224 45.06 -30.35 15.00
C ASN A 224 45.20 -31.53 14.00
N ASP A 225 45.24 -31.38 12.66
CA ASP A 225 46.00 -30.46 11.81
C ASP A 225 45.38 -30.35 10.38
N ASP A 226 45.60 -29.19 9.76
CA ASP A 226 45.84 -28.87 8.34
C ASP A 226 45.06 -29.53 7.17
N THR A 227 44.22 -28.74 6.47
CA THR A 227 44.45 -28.18 5.12
C THR A 227 43.16 -27.63 4.49
N ASN A 228 43.32 -26.52 3.75
CA ASN A 228 42.32 -25.62 3.18
C ASN A 228 41.20 -26.26 2.34
N ASP A 229 39.95 -25.95 2.70
CA ASP A 229 38.92 -25.43 1.80
C ASP A 229 37.90 -24.59 2.59
N ASN A 230 38.17 -23.28 2.65
CA ASN A 230 37.46 -22.30 3.49
C ASN A 230 36.17 -21.79 2.82
N ASN A 231 35.01 -22.31 3.25
CA ASN A 231 33.87 -21.55 3.79
C ASN A 231 32.58 -22.39 3.73
N ILE A 232 32.52 -23.42 4.57
CA ILE A 232 31.24 -23.81 5.17
C ILE A 232 31.45 -23.59 6.67
N LYS A 233 31.24 -22.34 7.10
CA LYS A 233 30.82 -22.13 8.48
C LYS A 233 29.53 -22.92 8.62
N ASN A 234 29.61 -24.02 9.35
CA ASN A 234 28.48 -24.70 9.95
C ASN A 234 27.59 -23.61 10.58
N ILE A 235 26.55 -23.21 9.86
CA ILE A 235 25.45 -22.46 10.46
C ILE A 235 24.72 -23.51 11.28
N LEU A 236 25.13 -23.54 12.55
CA LEU A 236 24.33 -23.91 13.70
C LEU A 236 22.86 -23.69 13.36
N ILE A 237 22.09 -24.78 13.37
CA ILE A 237 20.66 -24.68 13.64
C ILE A 237 20.61 -24.05 15.02
N VAL A 238 20.30 -22.76 15.07
CA VAL A 238 20.18 -22.07 16.35
C VAL A 238 18.96 -22.68 17.03
N GLU A 239 19.17 -23.32 18.16
CA GLU A 239 18.15 -23.68 19.14
C GLU A 239 17.42 -22.44 19.73
N GLU A 240 17.60 -21.23 19.17
CA GLU A 240 17.02 -19.98 19.71
C GLU A 240 15.77 -19.46 18.99
N TYR A 241 15.35 -20.01 17.83
CA TYR A 241 14.27 -19.39 17.06
C TYR A 241 13.17 -20.38 16.64
N ALA A 242 12.52 -20.99 17.63
CA ALA A 242 11.09 -21.25 17.48
C ALA A 242 10.39 -19.90 17.70
N PRO A 243 9.62 -19.35 16.74
CA PRO A 243 8.82 -18.18 17.03
C PRO A 243 7.91 -18.52 18.22
N ASP A 244 7.87 -17.65 19.22
CA ASP A 244 6.96 -17.81 20.34
C ASP A 244 5.56 -18.13 19.83
N SER A 245 4.91 -19.12 20.44
CA SER A 245 3.55 -19.47 20.08
C SER A 245 2.65 -18.25 20.22
N ILE A 246 1.93 -17.89 19.18
CA ILE A 246 1.05 -16.72 19.20
C ILE A 246 -0.26 -17.03 19.94
N ASP A 247 -0.80 -16.09 20.70
CA ASP A 247 -2.01 -16.32 21.50
C ASP A 247 -3.28 -16.47 20.64
N GLU A 248 -3.35 -15.72 19.55
CA GLU A 248 -4.53 -15.60 18.69
C GLU A 248 -4.29 -16.16 17.29
N ILE A 249 -5.37 -16.59 16.62
CA ILE A 249 -5.32 -16.93 15.20
C ILE A 249 -5.09 -15.63 14.40
N PRO A 250 -4.07 -15.57 13.54
CA PRO A 250 -3.77 -14.36 12.80
C PRO A 250 -4.80 -14.14 11.69
N ARG A 251 -5.10 -12.87 11.41
CA ARG A 251 -5.95 -12.45 10.28
C ARG A 251 -5.10 -11.82 9.17
N ILE A 252 -5.65 -11.78 7.96
CA ILE A 252 -4.99 -11.20 6.78
C ILE A 252 -5.66 -9.87 6.42
N VAL A 253 -4.90 -8.79 6.52
CA VAL A 253 -5.33 -7.44 6.16
C VAL A 253 -5.36 -7.30 4.64
N SER A 254 -6.57 -7.17 4.09
CA SER A 254 -6.80 -7.17 2.63
C SER A 254 -6.10 -6.03 1.90
N SER A 255 -5.98 -4.86 2.53
CA SER A 255 -5.32 -3.69 1.94
C SER A 255 -3.82 -3.86 1.79
N LEU A 256 -3.20 -4.72 2.62
CA LEU A 256 -1.75 -4.94 2.67
C LEU A 256 -1.31 -6.20 1.91
N CYS A 257 -2.22 -7.16 1.69
CA CYS A 257 -1.88 -8.44 1.07
C CYS A 257 -1.61 -8.29 -0.44
N ILE A 258 -0.36 -8.53 -0.84
CA ILE A 258 0.06 -8.53 -2.25
C ILE A 258 -0.01 -9.91 -2.93
N LYS A 259 -0.61 -10.91 -2.26
CA LYS A 259 -0.76 -12.29 -2.76
C LYS A 259 0.56 -12.94 -3.24
N CYS A 260 1.64 -12.74 -2.48
CA CYS A 260 2.96 -13.31 -2.78
C CYS A 260 3.14 -14.80 -2.43
N ASN A 261 2.15 -15.45 -1.81
CA ASN A 261 2.16 -16.84 -1.34
C ASN A 261 3.18 -17.22 -0.24
N ASN A 262 4.06 -16.32 0.22
CA ASN A 262 5.05 -16.62 1.26
C ASN A 262 4.45 -17.25 2.54
N CYS A 263 3.32 -16.74 3.01
CA CYS A 263 2.66 -17.26 4.20
C CYS A 263 2.11 -18.68 4.02
N VAL A 264 1.59 -18.98 2.83
CA VAL A 264 1.08 -20.32 2.48
C VAL A 264 2.24 -21.32 2.43
N ASP A 265 3.37 -20.90 1.87
CA ASP A 265 4.55 -21.76 1.70
C ASP A 265 5.17 -22.22 3.03
N VAL A 266 5.17 -21.35 4.06
CA VAL A 266 5.73 -21.71 5.38
C VAL A 266 4.70 -22.30 6.34
N CYS A 267 3.40 -22.10 6.10
CA CYS A 267 2.36 -22.52 7.04
C CYS A 267 2.38 -24.03 7.27
N PRO A 268 2.41 -24.51 8.53
CA PRO A 268 2.17 -25.92 8.85
C PRO A 268 0.69 -26.32 8.75
N GLY A 269 -0.23 -25.36 8.84
CA GLY A 269 -1.67 -25.55 8.61
C GLY A 269 -2.10 -25.11 7.20
N LYS A 270 -3.25 -24.42 7.11
CA LYS A 270 -3.88 -24.05 5.83
C LYS A 270 -4.34 -22.59 5.82
N ILE A 271 -3.93 -21.86 4.78
CA ILE A 271 -4.32 -20.46 4.52
C ILE A 271 -4.91 -20.37 3.12
N ASP A 272 -6.08 -19.74 2.98
CA ASP A 272 -6.71 -19.40 1.72
C ASP A 272 -6.51 -17.90 1.41
N LEU A 273 -5.74 -17.61 0.36
CA LEU A 273 -5.46 -16.22 -0.07
C LEU A 273 -6.51 -15.63 -1.02
N ASN A 274 -7.43 -16.44 -1.55
CA ASN A 274 -8.55 -15.93 -2.34
C ASN A 274 -9.60 -15.33 -1.42
N GLU A 275 -9.90 -16.03 -0.33
CA GLU A 275 -10.84 -15.56 0.70
C GLU A 275 -10.16 -14.76 1.82
N LEU A 276 -8.82 -14.70 1.84
CA LEU A 276 -7.99 -14.04 2.87
C LEU A 276 -8.24 -14.60 4.28
N ASN A 277 -8.45 -15.91 4.39
CA ASN A 277 -8.80 -16.61 5.62
C ASN A 277 -7.75 -17.64 6.03
N VAL A 278 -7.53 -17.79 7.34
CA VAL A 278 -6.72 -18.87 7.92
C VAL A 278 -7.68 -19.97 8.33
N LEU A 279 -7.60 -21.13 7.67
CA LEU A 279 -8.53 -22.25 7.88
C LEU A 279 -8.06 -23.17 9.00
N GLU A 280 -6.76 -23.47 9.05
CA GLU A 280 -6.15 -24.35 10.04
C GLU A 280 -4.88 -23.68 10.59
N CYS A 281 -4.79 -23.49 11.90
CA CYS A 281 -3.69 -22.77 12.53
C CYS A 281 -3.20 -23.48 13.80
N VAL A 282 -1.89 -23.75 13.86
CA VAL A 282 -1.21 -24.28 15.07
C VAL A 282 -0.49 -23.19 15.86
N LYS A 283 -0.75 -21.92 15.53
CA LYS A 283 -0.22 -20.75 16.27
C LYS A 283 1.32 -20.67 16.35
N CYS A 284 2.02 -21.08 15.30
CA CYS A 284 3.49 -21.06 15.23
C CYS A 284 4.13 -19.71 14.84
N GLY A 285 3.36 -18.67 14.54
CA GLY A 285 3.90 -17.33 14.19
C GLY A 285 4.62 -17.18 12.83
N LEU A 286 5.05 -18.26 12.17
CA LEU A 286 5.89 -18.22 10.94
C LEU A 286 5.34 -17.32 9.82
N CYS A 287 4.03 -17.33 9.61
CA CYS A 287 3.39 -16.52 8.57
C CYS A 287 3.57 -15.00 8.80
N ILE A 288 3.63 -14.57 10.07
CA ILE A 288 3.87 -13.17 10.45
C ILE A 288 5.30 -12.77 10.08
N GLU A 289 6.28 -13.63 10.38
CA GLU A 289 7.69 -13.36 10.11
C GLU A 289 8.01 -13.21 8.63
N VAL A 290 7.43 -14.05 7.77
CA VAL A 290 7.72 -14.05 6.33
C VAL A 290 6.87 -13.06 5.53
N CYS A 291 5.88 -12.40 6.17
CA CYS A 291 5.00 -11.49 5.47
C CYS A 291 5.75 -10.20 5.07
N PRO A 292 5.90 -9.88 3.77
CA PRO A 292 6.70 -8.74 3.36
C PRO A 292 6.09 -7.40 3.74
N THR A 293 4.76 -7.31 3.64
CA THR A 293 3.98 -6.08 3.86
C THR A 293 3.37 -6.00 5.26
N THR A 294 3.67 -6.96 6.15
CA THR A 294 3.04 -7.09 7.49
C THR A 294 1.51 -7.16 7.43
N ALA A 295 0.97 -7.78 6.38
CA ALA A 295 -0.46 -8.01 6.20
C ALA A 295 -1.04 -9.02 7.19
N ILE A 296 -0.22 -9.83 7.85
CA ILE A 296 -0.66 -10.84 8.80
C ILE A 296 -0.52 -10.26 10.22
N ARG A 297 -1.63 -10.22 10.97
CA ARG A 297 -1.70 -9.58 12.29
C ARG A 297 -2.50 -10.39 13.30
N THR A 298 -2.15 -10.20 14.57
CA THR A 298 -2.93 -10.59 15.75
C THR A 298 -3.38 -9.34 16.50
N GLY A 299 -4.41 -9.44 17.34
CA GLY A 299 -4.88 -8.34 18.19
C GLY A 299 -5.51 -7.14 17.47
N LYS A 300 -5.97 -6.16 18.23
CA LYS A 300 -6.51 -4.90 17.70
C LYS A 300 -5.39 -3.89 17.43
N VAL A 301 -5.48 -3.18 16.32
CA VAL A 301 -4.56 -2.08 16.02
C VAL A 301 -5.00 -0.81 16.74
N VAL A 302 -4.02 -0.04 17.22
CA VAL A 302 -4.25 1.28 17.83
C VAL A 302 -3.71 2.34 16.88
N LYS A 303 -4.53 3.35 16.59
CA LYS A 303 -4.16 4.47 15.72
C LYS A 303 -3.37 5.50 16.53
N LYS A 304 -2.07 5.60 16.26
CA LYS A 304 -1.17 6.57 16.90
C LYS A 304 -0.88 7.73 15.95
N THR A 305 -0.58 8.90 16.51
CA THR A 305 -0.20 10.08 15.72
C THR A 305 1.31 10.17 15.54
N LEU A 306 1.76 10.79 14.44
CA LEU A 306 3.18 11.15 14.24
C LEU A 306 3.54 12.51 14.83
N ASN A 307 2.57 13.42 14.98
CA ASN A 307 2.80 14.77 15.49
C ASN A 307 2.23 14.85 16.90
N THR A 308 3.03 15.24 17.90
CA THR A 308 2.58 15.41 19.29
C THR A 308 2.65 16.86 19.76
N GLU A 309 3.14 17.79 18.95
CA GLU A 309 3.35 19.19 19.37
C GLU A 309 2.04 19.93 19.57
N ASN A 310 1.10 19.77 18.63
CA ASN A 310 -0.19 20.46 18.64
C ASN A 310 -1.36 19.48 18.64
N CYS A 311 -2.48 19.86 19.25
CA CYS A 311 -3.70 19.03 19.26
C CYS A 311 -4.96 19.90 19.18
N TYR A 312 -5.89 19.48 18.33
CA TYR A 312 -7.15 20.20 18.14
C TYR A 312 -7.96 20.27 19.44
N ILE A 313 -8.58 21.43 19.69
CA ILE A 313 -9.54 21.66 20.76
C ILE A 313 -10.84 22.25 20.19
N ILE A 314 -11.95 22.03 20.89
CA ILE A 314 -13.23 22.67 20.56
C ILE A 314 -13.45 23.81 21.55
N ASN A 315 -13.60 25.02 21.01
CA ASN A 315 -13.99 26.22 21.73
C ASN A 315 -15.50 26.19 21.99
N GLU A 316 -15.90 26.09 23.26
CA GLU A 316 -17.31 25.98 23.66
C GLU A 316 -18.11 27.24 23.39
N ASP A 317 -17.50 28.42 23.47
CA ASP A 317 -18.18 29.70 23.26
C ASP A 317 -18.58 29.92 21.80
N LYS A 318 -17.80 29.35 20.87
CA LYS A 318 -18.08 29.39 19.43
C LYS A 318 -18.92 28.19 18.95
N CYS A 319 -18.88 27.07 19.67
CA CYS A 319 -19.51 25.83 19.22
C CYS A 319 -21.04 25.94 19.29
N ILE A 320 -21.72 25.56 18.20
CA ILE A 320 -23.19 25.52 18.14
C ILE A 320 -23.78 24.13 18.41
N GLY A 321 -22.96 23.14 18.78
CA GLY A 321 -23.44 21.79 19.12
C GLY A 321 -23.96 20.94 17.96
N CYS A 322 -23.61 21.25 16.70
CA CYS A 322 -24.11 20.52 15.52
C CYS A 322 -23.60 19.07 15.36
N ARG A 323 -22.54 18.69 16.09
CA ARG A 323 -21.92 17.34 16.12
C ARG A 323 -21.35 16.79 14.80
N ILE A 324 -21.19 17.63 13.78
CA ILE A 324 -20.57 17.24 12.50
C ILE A 324 -19.16 16.67 12.74
N CYS A 325 -18.36 17.31 13.61
CA CYS A 325 -17.02 16.85 13.96
C CYS A 325 -17.01 15.44 14.57
N SER A 326 -17.95 15.15 15.47
CA SER A 326 -18.09 13.83 16.11
C SER A 326 -18.46 12.76 15.08
N LYS A 327 -19.39 13.07 14.16
CA LYS A 327 -19.79 12.16 13.08
C LYS A 327 -18.70 11.93 12.04
N ALA A 328 -17.88 12.94 11.75
CA ALA A 328 -16.80 12.85 10.78
C ALA A 328 -15.56 12.10 11.32
N CYS A 329 -15.40 12.02 12.64
CA CYS A 329 -14.23 11.42 13.27
C CYS A 329 -14.20 9.89 13.13
N ASN A 330 -13.23 9.36 12.39
CA ASN A 330 -13.01 7.91 12.24
C ASN A 330 -12.00 7.33 13.25
N VAL A 331 -11.86 7.98 14.40
CA VAL A 331 -11.01 7.54 15.50
C VAL A 331 -11.86 7.36 16.75
N GLU A 332 -11.82 6.15 17.30
CA GLU A 332 -12.56 5.78 18.50
C GLU A 332 -12.11 6.63 19.69
N ASN A 333 -13.06 7.10 20.50
CA ASN A 333 -12.84 7.91 21.70
C ASN A 333 -12.11 9.26 21.49
N ALA A 334 -11.78 9.65 20.25
CA ALA A 334 -11.12 10.92 19.98
C ALA A 334 -12.06 12.13 20.16
N ILE A 335 -13.36 11.96 19.93
CA ILE A 335 -14.37 12.99 20.19
C ILE A 335 -15.50 12.40 21.01
N SER A 336 -15.76 13.00 22.16
CA SER A 336 -16.81 12.61 23.09
C SER A 336 -17.79 13.77 23.29
N ILE A 337 -19.01 13.45 23.73
CA ILE A 337 -20.04 14.46 24.03
C ILE A 337 -20.08 14.63 25.54
N SER A 338 -20.01 15.89 26.00
CA SER A 338 -20.15 16.23 27.41
C SER A 338 -21.55 15.91 27.91
N SER A 339 -21.68 15.27 29.07
CA SER A 339 -22.97 15.06 29.74
C SER A 339 -23.56 16.37 30.28
N GLU A 340 -22.71 17.31 30.71
CA GLU A 340 -23.10 18.59 31.29
C GLU A 340 -23.60 19.58 30.23
N THR A 341 -22.79 19.82 29.19
CA THR A 341 -23.07 20.87 28.18
C THR A 341 -23.67 20.32 26.90
N ASN A 342 -23.69 18.98 26.73
CA ASN A 342 -24.10 18.31 25.49
C ASN A 342 -23.26 18.70 24.26
N MET A 343 -22.12 19.36 24.48
CA MET A 343 -21.16 19.81 23.49
C MET A 343 -20.06 18.78 23.24
N PRO A 344 -19.55 18.68 21.99
CA PRO A 344 -18.42 17.82 21.68
C PRO A 344 -17.10 18.38 22.25
N TYR A 345 -16.22 17.50 22.70
CA TYR A 345 -14.84 17.81 23.07
C TYR A 345 -13.88 16.76 22.52
N ILE A 346 -12.62 17.14 22.34
CA ILE A 346 -11.57 16.29 21.75
C ILE A 346 -10.70 15.73 22.87
N ASN A 347 -10.45 14.42 22.84
CA ASN A 347 -9.48 13.75 23.72
C ASN A 347 -8.09 13.69 23.02
N PRO A 348 -7.07 14.37 23.54
CA PRO A 348 -5.73 14.41 22.95
C PRO A 348 -5.01 13.06 22.84
N ASP A 349 -5.34 12.11 23.72
CA ASP A 349 -4.70 10.78 23.78
C ASP A 349 -5.06 9.93 22.56
N TYR A 350 -6.30 10.07 22.07
CA TYR A 350 -6.81 9.36 20.90
C TYR A 350 -6.74 10.20 19.63
N CYS A 351 -6.64 11.52 19.72
CA CYS A 351 -6.64 12.41 18.56
C CYS A 351 -5.40 12.17 17.68
N VAL A 352 -5.62 11.68 16.46
CA VAL A 352 -4.54 11.49 15.48
C VAL A 352 -4.12 12.78 14.78
N ARG A 353 -4.74 13.92 15.10
CA ARG A 353 -4.42 15.25 14.56
C ARG A 353 -4.54 15.36 13.04
N CYS A 354 -5.53 14.68 12.45
CA CYS A 354 -5.74 14.69 11.00
C CYS A 354 -6.43 15.95 10.45
N GLY A 355 -6.98 16.80 11.33
CA GLY A 355 -7.66 18.04 10.95
C GLY A 355 -9.01 17.88 10.26
N LEU A 356 -9.56 16.66 10.18
CA LEU A 356 -10.86 16.43 9.55
C LEU A 356 -11.97 17.19 10.31
N CYS A 357 -11.98 17.14 11.64
CA CYS A 357 -12.96 17.87 12.44
C CYS A 357 -12.91 19.39 12.20
N HIS A 358 -11.71 19.97 12.15
CA HIS A 358 -11.51 21.39 11.91
C HIS A 358 -12.05 21.82 10.54
N ARG A 359 -11.75 21.06 9.47
CA ARG A 359 -12.25 21.36 8.11
C ARG A 359 -13.76 21.25 7.96
N GLU A 360 -14.40 20.33 8.68
CA GLU A 360 -15.85 20.10 8.62
C GLU A 360 -16.64 21.05 9.55
N CYS A 361 -15.96 21.91 10.32
CA CYS A 361 -16.63 22.81 11.26
C CYS A 361 -17.26 24.01 10.54
N PRO A 362 -18.59 24.19 10.57
CA PRO A 362 -19.25 25.28 9.85
C PRO A 362 -19.11 26.66 10.50
N VAL A 363 -18.66 26.72 11.76
CA VAL A 363 -18.56 27.95 12.57
C VAL A 363 -17.14 28.23 13.06
N ASP A 364 -16.15 27.52 12.53
CA ASP A 364 -14.73 27.67 12.89
C ASP A 364 -14.48 27.70 14.41
N ALA A 365 -15.09 26.73 15.11
CA ALA A 365 -15.04 26.56 16.56
C ALA A 365 -13.87 25.66 17.02
N ILE A 366 -12.96 25.25 16.13
CA ILE A 366 -11.94 24.25 16.43
C ILE A 366 -10.55 24.86 16.25
N ASP A 367 -9.83 25.03 17.35
CA ASP A 367 -8.48 25.61 17.38
C ASP A 367 -7.40 24.51 17.38
N PHE A 368 -6.14 24.87 17.08
CA PHE A 368 -4.99 23.94 17.04
C PHE A 368 -3.80 24.41 17.91
N PRO A 369 -3.99 24.53 19.24
CA PRO A 369 -2.95 24.97 20.18
C PRO A 369 -1.91 23.87 20.45
N GLU A 370 -0.96 24.16 21.34
CA GLU A 370 -0.03 23.17 21.88
C GLU A 370 -0.77 22.04 22.63
N THR A 371 -0.28 20.81 22.49
CA THR A 371 -0.91 19.64 23.11
C THR A 371 -1.05 19.77 24.64
N SER A 372 -0.12 20.46 25.30
CA SER A 372 -0.16 20.67 26.75
C SER A 372 -1.41 21.44 27.22
N GLU A 373 -1.92 22.35 26.38
CA GLU A 373 -3.15 23.10 26.63
C GLU A 373 -4.38 22.20 26.44
N SER A 374 -4.38 21.42 25.35
CA SER A 374 -5.44 20.47 25.03
C SER A 374 -5.62 19.40 26.11
N GLU A 375 -4.52 18.90 26.68
CA GLU A 375 -4.50 17.94 27.79
C GLU A 375 -5.11 18.54 29.07
N LYS A 376 -4.73 19.77 29.43
CA LYS A 376 -5.29 20.48 30.59
C LYS A 376 -6.80 20.64 30.46
N LEU A 377 -7.26 21.09 29.30
CA LEU A 377 -8.69 21.32 29.04
C LEU A 377 -9.47 20.00 29.05
N ASN A 378 -8.92 18.94 28.45
CA ASN A 378 -9.52 17.60 28.49
C ASN A 378 -9.64 17.08 29.92
N LYS A 379 -8.59 17.23 30.74
CA LYS A 379 -8.60 16.81 32.15
C LYS A 379 -9.66 17.55 32.95
N TYR A 380 -9.77 18.87 32.79
CA TYR A 380 -10.79 19.68 33.44
C TYR A 380 -12.21 19.22 33.06
N ARG A 381 -12.44 18.95 31.77
CA ARG A 381 -13.72 18.40 31.28
C ARG A 381 -14.02 17.01 31.84
N SER A 382 -13.05 16.09 31.87
CA SER A 382 -13.26 14.75 32.43
C SER A 382 -13.65 14.80 33.90
N VAL A 383 -13.05 15.71 34.69
CA VAL A 383 -13.42 15.92 36.09
C VAL A 383 -14.85 16.44 36.23
N ARG A 384 -15.24 17.46 35.43
CA ARG A 384 -16.61 17.99 35.43
C ARG A 384 -17.64 16.93 35.05
N GLY A 385 -17.38 16.15 34.00
CA GLY A 385 -18.25 15.07 33.56
C GLY A 385 -18.45 14.00 34.63
N ASN A 386 -17.37 13.59 35.32
CA ASN A 386 -17.46 12.64 36.42
C ASN A 386 -18.28 13.19 37.60
N PHE A 387 -18.10 14.47 37.93
CA PHE A 387 -18.86 15.12 39.00
C PHE A 387 -20.35 15.20 38.66
N GLN A 388 -20.71 15.55 37.42
CA GLN A 388 -22.08 15.56 36.94
C GLN A 388 -22.74 14.18 37.02
N LEU A 389 -22.03 13.12 36.61
CA LEU A 389 -22.52 11.74 36.71
C LEU A 389 -22.75 11.29 38.16
N LEU A 390 -21.90 11.72 39.08
CA LEU A 390 -22.09 11.49 40.52
C LEU A 390 -23.36 12.15 41.03
N ILE A 391 -23.59 13.42 40.68
CA ILE A 391 -24.80 14.15 41.06
C ILE A 391 -26.05 13.48 40.49
N GLU A 392 -26.05 13.10 39.22
CA GLU A 392 -27.18 12.42 38.57
C GLU A 392 -27.51 11.11 39.28
N LYS A 393 -26.49 10.31 39.61
CA LYS A 393 -26.67 9.05 40.35
C LYS A 393 -27.23 9.27 41.76
N ASP A 394 -26.76 10.29 42.47
CA ASP A 394 -27.25 10.60 43.81
C ASP A 394 -28.69 11.12 43.77
N LEU A 395 -29.05 11.93 42.78
CA LEU A 395 -30.43 12.39 42.55
C LEU A 395 -31.37 11.23 42.21
N GLU A 396 -30.94 10.30 41.36
CA GLU A 396 -31.73 9.10 41.04
C GLU A 396 -31.97 8.23 42.27
N ASN A 397 -30.93 8.02 43.09
CA ASN A 397 -31.05 7.25 44.33
C ASN A 397 -31.98 7.96 45.32
N TYR A 398 -31.86 9.28 45.47
CA TYR A 398 -32.74 10.08 46.30
C TYR A 398 -34.20 9.97 45.84
N ALA A 399 -34.47 10.10 44.54
CA ALA A 399 -35.81 10.00 43.98
C ALA A 399 -36.43 8.61 44.23
N LYS A 400 -35.66 7.52 44.03
CA LYS A 400 -36.10 6.15 44.32
C LYS A 400 -36.48 5.99 45.79
N ASN A 401 -35.61 6.45 46.70
CA ASN A 401 -35.85 6.36 48.13
C ASN A 401 -37.05 7.20 48.58
N TYR A 402 -37.25 8.38 47.98
CA TYR A 402 -38.40 9.23 48.25
C TYR A 402 -39.72 8.56 47.87
N VAL A 403 -39.79 7.91 46.70
CA VAL A 403 -40.99 7.18 46.26
C VAL A 403 -41.32 6.04 47.23
N ILE A 404 -40.32 5.23 47.61
CA ILE A 404 -40.50 4.13 48.56
C ILE A 404 -41.03 4.66 49.90
N ALA A 405 -40.40 5.70 50.46
CA ALA A 405 -40.82 6.28 51.73
C ALA A 405 -42.24 6.86 51.66
N LYS A 406 -42.61 7.49 50.53
CA LYS A 406 -43.96 8.02 50.31
C LYS A 406 -45.00 6.89 50.29
N ASP A 407 -44.72 5.80 49.60
CA ASP A 407 -45.63 4.65 49.51
C ASP A 407 -45.80 3.97 50.87
N GLU A 408 -44.71 3.79 51.63
CA GLU A 408 -44.75 3.27 53.01
C GLU A 408 -45.61 4.13 53.95
N ILE A 409 -45.50 5.46 53.84
CA ILE A 409 -46.31 6.40 54.63
C ILE A 409 -47.79 6.29 54.25
N LEU A 410 -48.10 6.20 52.95
CA LEU A 410 -49.48 6.04 52.47
C LEU A 410 -50.09 4.71 52.92
N GLU A 411 -49.33 3.62 52.91
CA GLU A 411 -49.79 2.32 53.43
C GLU A 411 -50.04 2.38 54.94
N LYS A 412 -49.13 2.97 55.73
CA LYS A 412 -49.35 3.17 57.16
C LYS A 412 -50.59 4.00 57.44
N GLY A 413 -50.78 5.11 56.73
CA GLY A 413 -51.97 5.96 56.87
C GLY A 413 -53.26 5.23 56.51
N LYS A 414 -53.27 4.39 55.46
CA LYS A 414 -54.43 3.54 55.14
C LYS A 414 -54.72 2.50 56.21
N ASN A 415 -53.69 1.91 56.81
CA ASN A 415 -53.85 0.93 57.87
C ASN A 415 -54.36 1.57 59.17
N GLU A 416 -53.95 2.81 59.48
CA GLU A 416 -54.45 3.57 60.64
C GLU A 416 -55.88 4.10 60.44
N LEU A 417 -56.31 4.37 59.20
CA LEU A 417 -57.67 4.83 58.85
C LEU A 417 -58.70 3.71 58.61
N ASN A 418 -58.25 2.45 58.52
CA ASN A 418 -59.12 1.26 58.40
C ASN A 418 -59.33 0.51 59.74
N LEU A 419 -59.04 1.19 60.86
CA LEU A 419 -59.65 0.97 62.18
C LEU A 419 -60.85 1.90 62.32
#